data_AF-A0A068NSU5-F1
#
_entry.id   AF-A0A068NSU5-F1
#
_cell.length_a   1.000
_cell.length_b   1.000
_cell.length_c   1.000
_cell.angle_alpha   90.00
_cell.angle_beta   90.00
_cell.angle_gamma   90.00
#
_symmetry.space_group_name_H-M   'P 1'
#
loop_
_entity.id
_entity.type
_entity.pdbx_description
1 polymer ?
#
loop_
_entity_poly.entity_id
_entity_poly.type
_entity_poly.pdbx_seq_one_letter_code
_entity_poly.pdbx_strand_id
1 'polypeptide(L)'
;MAETLTINGVSAEQVYETVRDAGIGDADAKILVSNWIYQNYLTLSRSFSYGTAFPASVPDCVPTPFARTFVHKDWVDGEDLVQAGQSADDNGFNMRLHQIEHDLDSLGAKLATAVDCMADMRASLRKMFDEIASELNRIDNDIAGTVKGPTVVGPSVGGYLPGYYGGYQYGPQVGINVGPGVNPPNFTGPMPPGTEGDPLLNYLGTTIYQDKAVSLFNTSKGVVILPAVDVSTPANVDRRVTSAGAVARAITENRQLGQAVRQGVDKNVLVERFGGLELSNGQTLQQALSVLPANAKYESPTQFLNDLSGRMASALQSTTGLSRQLAAAVSAPAGVSDMASVDISGMKELPPAATSALRKAGVSTIGQFAKLTAGSISQILGKTNVGLNAGEIAAIHGTAQTLSHMQIE
;
A
#
# COMPACT_ATOMS: atom_id res chain seq x y z
N MET A 1 43.50 -1.64 5.19
CA MET A 1 43.76 -1.04 6.51
C MET A 1 42.46 -0.45 6.98
N ALA A 2 41.92 -0.85 8.13
CA ALA A 2 40.68 -0.26 8.63
C ALA A 2 40.97 1.20 9.04
N GLU A 3 40.15 2.15 8.57
CA GLU A 3 40.23 3.53 9.03
C GLU A 3 39.93 3.58 10.53
N THR A 4 40.80 4.24 11.29
CA THR A 4 40.59 4.46 12.72
C THR A 4 39.40 5.40 12.92
N LEU A 5 38.40 4.97 13.69
CA LEU A 5 37.25 5.81 14.04
C LEU A 5 37.74 7.06 14.78
N THR A 6 37.56 8.22 14.15
CA THR A 6 37.85 9.53 14.75
C THR A 6 36.55 10.31 14.93
N ILE A 7 36.36 10.91 16.11
CA ILE A 7 35.22 11.77 16.41
C ILE A 7 35.77 13.12 16.85
N ASN A 8 35.43 14.18 16.12
CA ASN A 8 35.98 15.52 16.31
C ASN A 8 37.53 15.55 16.32
N GLY A 9 38.16 14.73 15.47
CA GLY A 9 39.62 14.65 15.33
C GLY A 9 40.34 13.83 16.40
N VAL A 10 39.62 13.22 17.35
CA VAL A 10 40.19 12.33 18.38
C VAL A 10 39.83 10.88 18.07
N SER A 11 40.79 9.97 18.10
CA SER A 11 40.52 8.54 17.89
C SER A 11 40.02 7.85 19.17
N ALA A 12 39.24 6.79 19.01
CA ALA A 12 38.84 5.95 20.15
C ALA A 12 40.05 5.43 20.95
N GLU A 13 41.16 5.11 20.27
CA GLU A 13 42.43 4.70 20.86
C GLU A 13 43.02 5.81 21.75
N GLN A 14 43.03 7.06 21.29
CA GLN A 14 43.55 8.20 22.06
C GLN A 14 42.72 8.44 23.32
N VAL A 15 41.39 8.32 23.24
CA VAL A 15 40.52 8.42 24.42
C VAL A 15 40.80 7.27 25.38
N TYR A 16 40.99 6.06 24.87
CA TYR A 16 41.33 4.88 25.67
C TYR A 16 42.64 5.05 26.46
N GLU A 17 43.70 5.43 25.77
CA GLU A 17 45.02 5.65 26.37
C GLU A 17 44.96 6.77 27.41
N THR A 18 44.27 7.87 27.12
CA THR A 18 44.09 9.00 28.07
C THR A 18 43.38 8.55 29.34
N VAL A 19 42.31 7.76 29.23
CA VAL A 19 41.54 7.25 30.37
C VAL A 19 42.38 6.27 31.20
N ARG A 20 43.14 5.39 30.54
CA ARG A 20 44.03 4.42 31.20
C ARG A 20 45.19 5.10 31.92
N ASP A 21 45.82 6.09 31.29
CA ASP A 21 46.94 6.84 31.87
C ASP A 21 46.52 7.69 33.08
N ALA A 22 45.22 8.00 33.20
CA ALA A 22 44.60 8.57 34.40
C ALA A 22 44.40 7.57 35.55
N GLY A 23 44.81 6.30 35.38
CA GLY A 23 44.76 5.26 36.40
C GLY A 23 43.46 4.46 36.45
N ILE A 24 42.58 4.61 35.45
CA ILE A 24 41.35 3.82 35.33
C ILE A 24 41.67 2.42 34.80
N GLY A 25 41.08 1.39 35.40
CA GLY A 25 41.28 -0.01 35.01
C GLY A 25 40.84 -0.29 33.57
N ASP A 26 41.46 -1.28 32.93
CA ASP A 26 41.26 -1.65 31.52
C ASP A 26 39.78 -1.88 31.14
N ALA A 27 39.02 -2.57 32.00
CA ALA A 27 37.59 -2.82 31.80
C ALA A 27 36.75 -1.54 31.87
N ASP A 28 37.00 -0.67 32.85
CA ASP A 28 36.28 0.59 33.01
C ASP A 28 36.64 1.58 31.89
N ALA A 29 37.90 1.59 31.45
CA ALA A 29 38.35 2.39 30.32
C ALA A 29 37.63 2.00 29.02
N LYS A 30 37.43 0.69 28.77
CA LYS A 30 36.64 0.20 27.63
C LYS A 30 35.19 0.64 27.69
N ILE A 31 34.57 0.61 28.88
CA ILE A 31 33.19 1.08 29.09
C ILE A 31 33.09 2.58 28.82
N LEU A 32 34.03 3.38 29.33
CA LEU A 32 34.06 4.83 29.12
C LEU A 32 34.26 5.22 27.66
N VAL A 33 35.19 4.57 26.95
CA VAL A 33 35.40 4.80 25.52
C VAL A 33 34.18 4.39 24.72
N SER A 34 33.56 3.25 25.04
CA SER A 34 32.31 2.84 24.40
C SER A 34 31.22 3.89 24.61
N ASN A 35 31.02 4.38 25.83
CA ASN A 35 30.07 5.45 26.13
C ASN A 35 30.42 6.76 25.41
N TRP A 36 31.69 7.13 25.32
CA TRP A 36 32.13 8.30 24.57
C TRP A 36 31.81 8.16 23.08
N ILE A 37 32.07 7.00 22.47
CA ILE A 37 31.67 6.69 21.09
C ILE A 37 30.15 6.81 20.96
N TYR A 38 29.38 6.19 21.85
CA TYR A 38 27.91 6.27 21.82
C TYR A 38 27.42 7.73 21.90
N GLN A 39 27.93 8.52 22.83
CA GLN A 39 27.51 9.90 23.04
C GLN A 39 27.93 10.85 21.93
N ASN A 40 29.06 10.59 21.26
CA ASN A 40 29.59 11.51 20.25
C ASN A 40 29.35 11.02 18.82
N TYR A 41 29.11 9.74 18.56
CA TYR A 41 28.91 9.21 17.21
C TYR A 41 27.44 9.06 16.84
N LEU A 42 26.57 8.75 17.82
CA LEU A 42 25.12 8.61 17.60
C LEU A 42 24.36 9.94 17.68
N THR A 43 24.99 10.99 18.20
CA THR A 43 24.41 12.34 18.28
C THR A 43 24.81 13.24 17.11
N LEU A 44 25.76 12.80 16.27
CA LEU A 44 26.10 13.51 15.05
C LEU A 44 24.94 13.39 14.07
N SER A 45 24.27 14.52 13.82
CA SER A 45 23.36 14.65 12.70
C SER A 45 24.14 14.39 11.41
N ARG A 46 23.67 13.43 10.62
CA ARG A 46 24.13 13.09 9.29
C ARG A 46 23.06 13.52 8.30
N SER A 47 23.51 14.03 7.16
CA SER A 47 22.62 14.20 6.03
C SER A 47 22.82 13.06 5.05
N PHE A 48 21.74 12.34 4.76
CA PHE A 48 21.67 11.46 3.62
C PHE A 48 21.56 12.29 2.33
N SER A 49 22.39 11.94 1.37
CA SER A 49 22.31 12.39 -0.01
C SER A 49 22.66 11.24 -0.95
N TYR A 50 22.07 11.22 -2.14
CA TYR A 50 22.42 10.23 -3.15
C TYR A 50 23.81 10.55 -3.72
N GLY A 51 24.68 9.55 -3.79
CA GLY A 51 26.03 9.70 -4.35
C GLY A 51 26.07 9.98 -5.86
N THR A 52 24.94 9.80 -6.56
CA THR A 52 24.81 10.10 -7.99
C THR A 52 23.56 10.92 -8.24
N ALA A 53 23.70 11.98 -9.03
CA ALA A 53 22.57 12.84 -9.40
C ALA A 53 21.60 12.08 -10.32
N PHE A 54 20.31 12.12 -9.98
CA PHE A 54 19.23 11.63 -10.82
C PHE A 54 18.29 12.79 -11.16
N PRO A 55 18.56 13.60 -12.20
CA PRO A 55 17.71 14.76 -12.49
C PRO A 55 16.34 14.31 -13.00
N ALA A 56 15.28 15.05 -12.63
CA ALA A 56 13.90 14.76 -13.02
C ALA A 56 13.70 14.80 -14.54
N SER A 57 14.48 15.64 -15.24
CA SER A 57 14.52 15.73 -16.70
C SER A 57 15.96 15.65 -17.20
N VAL A 58 16.14 15.15 -18.41
CA VAL A 58 17.41 15.21 -19.14
C VAL A 58 17.13 16.00 -20.42
N PRO A 59 17.58 17.25 -20.54
CA PRO A 59 17.26 18.11 -21.68
C PRO A 59 17.60 17.47 -23.03
N ASP A 60 18.69 16.71 -23.09
CA ASP A 60 19.13 16.01 -24.30
C ASP A 60 18.24 14.82 -24.69
N CYS A 61 17.31 14.41 -23.82
CA CYS A 61 16.36 13.34 -24.07
C CYS A 61 14.98 13.84 -24.52
N VAL A 62 14.80 15.14 -24.76
CA VAL A 62 13.57 15.66 -25.39
C VAL A 62 13.61 15.27 -26.86
N PRO A 63 12.76 14.32 -27.32
CA PRO A 63 12.81 13.86 -28.69
C PRO A 63 12.43 15.03 -29.61
N THR A 64 13.15 15.17 -30.73
CA THR A 64 12.64 15.98 -31.83
C THR A 64 11.33 15.36 -32.31
N PRO A 65 10.25 16.15 -32.47
CA PRO A 65 8.99 15.63 -32.99
C PRO A 65 9.22 14.85 -34.28
N PHE A 66 8.62 13.67 -34.37
CA PHE A 66 8.67 12.90 -35.61
C PHE A 66 8.06 13.74 -36.73
N ALA A 67 8.87 14.10 -37.71
CA ALA A 67 8.45 14.79 -38.91
C ALA A 67 8.45 13.79 -40.07
N ARG A 68 7.26 13.47 -40.58
CA ARG A 68 7.14 12.66 -41.80
C ARG A 68 7.81 13.39 -42.96
N THR A 69 8.74 12.73 -43.63
CA THR A 69 9.37 13.22 -44.87
C THR A 69 8.74 12.65 -46.12
N PHE A 70 8.11 11.49 -46.03
CA PHE A 70 7.37 10.87 -47.12
C PHE A 70 6.09 11.67 -47.37
N VAL A 71 5.94 12.29 -48.54
CA VAL A 71 4.70 12.93 -48.97
C VAL A 71 4.34 12.41 -50.35
N HIS A 72 3.17 11.79 -50.46
CA HIS A 72 2.64 11.29 -51.71
C HIS A 72 2.03 12.42 -52.52
N LYS A 73 2.34 12.45 -53.81
CA LYS A 73 1.71 13.34 -54.78
C LYS A 73 0.90 12.47 -55.73
N ASP A 74 -0.41 12.71 -55.77
CA ASP A 74 -1.29 12.00 -56.68
C ASP A 74 -0.83 12.11 -58.13
N TRP A 75 -0.88 10.98 -58.83
CA TRP A 75 -0.77 10.92 -60.28
C TRP A 75 -2.10 10.50 -60.91
N VAL A 76 -2.21 10.64 -62.23
CA VAL A 76 -3.42 10.37 -63.00
C VAL A 76 -3.21 9.12 -63.86
N ASP A 77 -4.27 8.32 -64.00
CA ASP A 77 -4.27 7.12 -64.82
C ASP A 77 -3.95 7.42 -66.30
N GLY A 78 -3.21 6.52 -66.96
CA GLY A 78 -2.89 6.60 -68.38
C GLY A 78 -1.57 7.28 -68.72
N GLU A 79 -0.90 7.91 -67.74
CA GLU A 79 0.51 8.33 -67.85
C GLU A 79 1.48 7.23 -67.36
N ASP A 80 1.05 6.40 -66.40
CA ASP A 80 1.81 5.30 -65.80
C ASP A 80 1.13 3.93 -66.03
N LEU A 81 1.91 2.83 -65.92
CA LEU A 81 1.43 1.45 -66.09
C LEU A 81 0.50 0.97 -64.96
N VAL A 82 0.43 1.69 -63.84
CA VAL A 82 -0.30 1.32 -62.63
C VAL A 82 -1.50 2.22 -62.41
N GLN A 83 -2.58 1.62 -61.91
CA GLN A 83 -3.83 2.32 -61.62
C GLN A 83 -3.67 3.23 -60.39
N ALA A 84 -3.57 4.53 -60.63
CA ALA A 84 -3.51 5.61 -59.65
C ALA A 84 -4.86 5.76 -58.93
N GLY A 85 -5.94 5.80 -59.71
CA GLY A 85 -7.29 6.11 -59.26
C GLY A 85 -8.02 4.93 -58.64
N GLN A 86 -9.04 5.24 -57.84
CA GLN A 86 -9.96 4.23 -57.32
C GLN A 86 -10.82 3.65 -58.46
N SER A 87 -11.03 2.33 -58.43
CA SER A 87 -11.97 1.60 -59.27
C SER A 87 -13.03 0.90 -58.41
N ALA A 88 -13.98 0.21 -59.06
CA ALA A 88 -15.02 -0.53 -58.35
C ALA A 88 -14.46 -1.61 -57.39
N ASP A 89 -13.32 -2.22 -57.75
CA ASP A 89 -12.76 -3.36 -57.02
C ASP A 89 -11.43 -3.06 -56.31
N ASP A 90 -10.84 -1.87 -56.52
CA ASP A 90 -9.56 -1.47 -55.92
C ASP A 90 -9.56 0.02 -55.54
N ASN A 91 -9.08 0.33 -54.33
CA ASN A 91 -8.83 1.68 -53.83
C ASN A 91 -7.80 2.50 -54.65
N GLY A 92 -6.97 1.84 -55.47
CA GLY A 92 -5.92 2.51 -56.24
C GLY A 92 -4.69 2.86 -55.40
N PHE A 93 -3.58 3.17 -56.07
CA PHE A 93 -2.32 3.46 -55.39
C PHE A 93 -2.32 4.79 -54.62
N ASN A 94 -2.97 5.83 -55.15
CA ASN A 94 -3.02 7.15 -54.49
C ASN A 94 -3.62 7.04 -53.08
N MET A 95 -4.76 6.35 -52.95
CA MET A 95 -5.41 6.16 -51.66
C MET A 95 -4.56 5.33 -50.69
N ARG A 96 -3.93 4.25 -51.16
CA ARG A 96 -3.07 3.41 -50.31
C ARG A 96 -1.84 4.16 -49.82
N LEU A 97 -1.24 5.00 -50.66
CA LEU A 97 -0.09 5.82 -50.28
C LEU A 97 -0.49 6.92 -49.28
N HIS A 98 -1.64 7.57 -49.46
CA HIS A 98 -2.20 8.47 -48.45
C HIS A 98 -2.56 7.75 -47.12
N GLN A 99 -2.99 6.49 -47.17
CA GLN A 99 -3.17 5.71 -45.94
C GLN A 99 -1.83 5.47 -45.23
N ILE A 100 -0.75 5.21 -45.96
CA ILE A 100 0.60 5.09 -45.39
C ILE A 100 1.03 6.40 -44.73
N GLU A 101 0.77 7.55 -45.36
CA GLU A 101 1.02 8.85 -44.74
C GLU A 101 0.30 9.00 -43.39
N HIS A 102 -0.99 8.66 -43.36
CA HIS A 102 -1.79 8.71 -42.14
C HIS A 102 -1.27 7.75 -41.06
N ASP A 103 -0.89 6.53 -41.44
CA ASP A 103 -0.32 5.55 -40.53
C ASP A 103 1.02 6.04 -39.94
N LEU A 104 1.86 6.67 -40.75
CA LEU A 104 3.11 7.30 -40.29
C LEU A 104 2.87 8.45 -39.31
N ASP A 105 1.88 9.31 -39.59
CA ASP A 105 1.50 10.41 -38.70
C ASP A 105 0.98 9.87 -37.36
N SER A 106 0.16 8.82 -37.40
CA SER A 106 -0.34 8.09 -36.22
C SER A 106 0.78 7.42 -35.42
N LEU A 107 1.75 6.80 -36.07
CA LEU A 107 2.94 6.25 -35.42
C LEU A 107 3.78 7.34 -34.75
N GLY A 108 3.97 8.47 -35.42
CA GLY A 108 4.66 9.63 -34.85
C GLY A 108 4.00 10.15 -33.58
N ALA A 109 2.66 10.29 -33.59
CA ALA A 109 1.89 10.71 -32.42
C ALA A 109 2.00 9.70 -31.26
N LYS A 110 1.85 8.41 -31.53
CA LYS A 110 1.97 7.35 -30.49
C LYS A 110 3.37 7.29 -29.90
N LEU A 111 4.40 7.45 -30.72
CA LEU A 111 5.78 7.49 -30.25
C LEU A 111 6.02 8.71 -29.35
N ALA A 112 5.52 9.89 -29.73
CA ALA A 112 5.60 11.09 -28.90
C ALA A 112 4.94 10.86 -27.52
N THR A 113 3.72 10.31 -27.50
CA THR A 113 3.04 9.97 -26.25
C THR A 113 3.83 8.98 -25.39
N ALA A 114 4.45 7.96 -25.99
CA ALA A 114 5.26 6.99 -25.25
C ALA A 114 6.49 7.65 -24.59
N VAL A 115 7.14 8.60 -25.29
CA VAL A 115 8.28 9.34 -24.72
C VAL A 115 7.84 10.27 -23.59
N ASP A 116 6.70 10.95 -23.74
CA ASP A 116 6.13 11.79 -22.68
C ASP A 116 5.83 10.96 -21.43
N CYS A 117 5.22 9.78 -21.58
CA CYS A 117 4.98 8.86 -20.46
C CYS A 117 6.28 8.42 -19.76
N MET A 118 7.37 8.21 -20.51
CA MET A 118 8.67 7.88 -19.90
C MET A 118 9.27 9.07 -19.15
N ALA A 119 9.11 10.30 -19.67
CA ALA A 119 9.54 11.52 -18.99
C ALA A 119 8.77 11.73 -17.67
N ASP A 120 7.45 11.53 -17.69
CA ASP A 120 6.60 11.62 -16.49
C ASP A 120 6.95 10.56 -15.45
N MET A 121 7.22 9.32 -15.90
CA MET A 121 7.67 8.25 -15.01
C MET A 121 9.01 8.59 -14.36
N ARG A 122 9.96 9.18 -15.11
CA ARG A 122 11.25 9.62 -14.57
C ARG A 122 11.08 10.73 -13.53
N ALA A 123 10.25 11.73 -13.82
CA ALA A 123 9.96 12.80 -12.88
C ALA A 123 9.32 12.26 -11.58
N SER A 124 8.38 11.32 -11.71
CA SER A 124 7.74 10.64 -10.59
C SER A 124 8.73 9.83 -9.75
N LEU A 125 9.66 9.10 -10.40
CA LEU A 125 10.74 8.38 -9.72
C LEU A 125 11.64 9.34 -8.94
N ARG A 126 12.00 10.48 -9.53
CA ARG A 126 12.83 11.47 -8.83
C ARG A 126 12.11 12.02 -7.59
N LYS A 127 10.81 12.33 -7.70
CA LYS A 127 10.01 12.76 -6.56
C LYS A 127 10.03 11.74 -5.41
N MET A 128 9.86 10.46 -5.72
CA MET A 128 9.95 9.38 -4.71
C MET A 128 11.34 9.33 -4.06
N PHE A 129 12.42 9.52 -4.84
CA PHE A 129 13.77 9.59 -4.26
C PHE A 129 13.97 10.79 -3.34
N ASP A 130 13.41 11.95 -3.69
CA ASP A 130 13.46 13.14 -2.83
C ASP A 130 12.70 12.92 -1.51
N GLU A 131 11.53 12.29 -1.57
CA GLU A 131 10.76 11.91 -0.38
C GLU A 131 11.55 10.95 0.51
N ILE A 132 12.18 9.91 -0.05
CA ILE A 132 13.03 8.97 0.69
C ILE A 132 14.20 9.71 1.35
N ALA A 133 14.89 10.58 0.61
CA ALA A 133 16.01 11.34 1.17
C ALA A 133 15.56 12.26 2.30
N SER A 134 14.42 12.93 2.15
CA SER A 134 13.82 13.78 3.18
C SER A 134 13.45 12.98 4.43
N GLU A 135 12.83 11.81 4.27
CA GLU A 135 12.44 10.95 5.39
C GLU A 135 13.66 10.37 6.11
N LEU A 136 14.70 9.94 5.39
CA LEU A 136 15.96 9.50 5.99
C LEU A 136 16.64 10.62 6.77
N ASN A 137 16.66 11.83 6.21
CA ASN A 137 17.19 13.02 6.91
C ASN A 137 16.34 13.39 8.13
N ARG A 138 15.02 13.22 8.08
CA ARG A 138 14.15 13.44 9.24
C ARG A 138 14.42 12.42 10.33
N ILE A 139 14.51 11.13 9.99
CA ILE A 139 14.84 10.05 10.94
C ILE A 139 16.20 10.31 11.58
N ASP A 140 17.20 10.71 10.80
CA ASP A 140 18.52 11.03 11.34
C ASP A 140 18.46 12.20 12.34
N ASN A 141 17.74 13.28 12.00
CA ASN A 141 17.52 14.40 12.92
C ASN A 141 16.75 13.99 14.18
N ASP A 142 15.73 13.13 14.05
CA ASP A 142 14.97 12.60 15.18
C ASP A 142 15.86 11.75 16.10
N ILE A 143 16.73 10.90 15.52
CA ILE A 143 17.71 10.11 16.28
C ILE A 143 18.72 11.03 16.98
N ALA A 144 19.31 11.97 16.25
CA ALA A 144 20.25 12.93 16.82
C ALA A 144 19.63 13.77 17.95
N GLY A 145 18.35 14.12 17.85
CA GLY A 145 17.62 14.89 18.87
C GLY A 145 17.14 14.06 20.07
N THR A 146 16.80 12.79 19.86
CA THR A 146 16.17 11.92 20.87
C THR A 146 17.19 11.10 21.67
N VAL A 147 18.34 10.77 21.08
CA VAL A 147 19.46 10.14 21.80
C VAL A 147 20.20 11.20 22.62
N LYS A 148 19.50 11.81 23.58
CA LYS A 148 20.17 12.30 24.79
C LYS A 148 20.49 11.03 25.57
N GLY A 149 21.75 10.60 25.49
CA GLY A 149 22.22 9.42 26.22
C GLY A 149 21.71 9.47 27.68
N PRO A 150 21.38 8.33 28.30
CA PRO A 150 20.92 8.30 29.68
C PRO A 150 21.85 9.18 30.51
N THR A 151 21.29 10.12 31.27
CA THR A 151 22.09 10.90 32.21
C THR A 151 22.69 9.88 33.17
N VAL A 152 23.96 9.53 32.94
CA VAL A 152 24.68 8.64 33.84
C VAL A 152 24.85 9.45 35.11
N VAL A 153 23.97 9.21 36.07
CA VAL A 153 24.22 9.57 37.46
C VAL A 153 25.36 8.66 37.86
N GLY A 154 26.59 9.14 37.71
CA GLY A 154 27.75 8.45 38.24
C GLY A 154 27.49 8.14 39.72
N PRO A 155 28.04 7.04 40.26
CA PRO A 155 27.98 6.82 41.70
C PRO A 155 28.39 8.13 42.36
N SER A 156 27.55 8.65 43.26
CA SER A 156 27.98 9.78 44.07
C SER A 156 29.35 9.38 44.60
N VAL A 157 30.33 10.27 44.46
CA VAL A 157 31.62 10.09 45.11
C VAL A 157 31.33 10.21 46.60
N GLY A 158 30.74 9.15 47.14
CA GLY A 158 30.33 8.98 48.50
C GLY A 158 31.62 8.79 49.25
N GLY A 159 32.16 9.91 49.71
CA GLY A 159 33.04 9.90 50.87
C GLY A 159 32.37 9.01 51.91
N TYR A 160 33.08 7.93 52.25
CA TYR A 160 32.79 7.03 53.35
C TYR A 160 32.22 7.80 54.54
N LEU A 161 30.90 7.72 54.75
CA LEU A 161 30.30 8.03 56.05
C LEU A 161 29.70 6.73 56.57
N PRO A 162 30.29 6.14 57.63
CA PRO A 162 29.82 4.88 58.16
C PRO A 162 28.53 5.08 58.96
N GLY A 163 27.50 4.33 58.57
CA GLY A 163 26.41 3.94 59.45
C GLY A 163 25.07 4.60 59.16
N TYR A 164 24.18 3.88 58.47
CA TYR A 164 22.81 3.67 58.93
C TYR A 164 22.14 2.53 58.13
N TYR A 165 21.67 1.50 58.84
CA TYR A 165 20.85 0.42 58.28
C TYR A 165 19.43 0.96 58.02
N GLY A 166 18.97 0.91 56.77
CA GLY A 166 17.59 1.20 56.39
C GLY A 166 17.30 0.59 55.02
N GLY A 167 16.38 -0.39 54.97
CA GLY A 167 16.11 -1.22 53.80
C GLY A 167 15.51 -0.46 52.61
N TYR A 168 15.96 -0.83 51.41
CA TYR A 168 15.35 -0.39 50.16
C TYR A 168 14.46 -1.49 49.57
N GLN A 169 13.20 -1.13 49.32
CA GLN A 169 12.23 -1.90 48.54
C GLN A 169 12.68 -1.99 47.07
N TYR A 170 12.66 -3.19 46.52
CA TYR A 170 12.76 -3.44 45.07
C TYR A 170 11.47 -2.99 44.38
N GLY A 171 11.58 -2.07 43.41
CA GLY A 171 10.51 -1.75 42.46
C GLY A 171 10.33 -2.82 41.38
N PRO A 172 9.19 -2.82 40.66
CA PRO A 172 8.77 -3.94 39.84
C PRO A 172 9.57 -4.04 38.53
N GLN A 173 10.12 -5.23 38.27
CA GLN A 173 10.69 -5.59 36.98
C GLN A 173 9.57 -5.83 35.95
N VAL A 174 9.63 -5.11 34.82
CA VAL A 174 8.80 -5.40 33.65
C VAL A 174 9.48 -6.51 32.85
N GLY A 175 9.08 -7.76 33.10
CA GLY A 175 9.53 -8.91 32.33
C GLY A 175 8.66 -9.12 31.09
N ILE A 176 9.27 -9.10 29.89
CA ILE A 176 8.63 -9.60 28.67
C ILE A 176 8.73 -11.12 28.69
N ASN A 177 7.60 -11.78 28.92
CA ASN A 177 7.51 -13.24 28.98
C ASN A 177 7.12 -13.78 27.60
N VAL A 178 8.06 -14.43 26.92
CA VAL A 178 7.80 -15.13 25.65
C VAL A 178 7.71 -16.61 25.96
N GLY A 179 6.48 -17.15 26.00
CA GLY A 179 6.23 -18.57 26.28
C GLY A 179 6.66 -19.48 25.12
N PRO A 180 7.01 -20.76 25.39
CA PRO A 180 7.50 -21.66 24.36
C PRO A 180 6.37 -22.37 23.59
N GLY A 181 6.52 -22.50 22.27
CA GLY A 181 6.09 -23.71 21.56
C GLY A 181 4.82 -23.67 20.69
N VAL A 182 4.43 -22.53 20.10
CA VAL A 182 3.42 -22.53 19.02
C VAL A 182 4.13 -22.29 17.70
N ASN A 183 4.03 -23.24 16.76
CA ASN A 183 4.51 -23.02 15.38
C ASN A 183 3.78 -21.78 14.82
N PRO A 184 4.51 -20.76 14.32
CA PRO A 184 3.88 -19.56 13.81
C PRO A 184 3.07 -19.88 12.53
N PRO A 185 1.92 -19.22 12.32
CA PRO A 185 1.19 -19.30 11.06
C PRO A 185 2.07 -18.79 9.90
N ASN A 186 2.01 -19.47 8.75
CA ASN A 186 2.72 -19.06 7.54
C ASN A 186 2.26 -17.66 7.11
N PHE A 187 3.17 -16.68 7.14
CA PHE A 187 2.91 -15.32 6.69
C PHE A 187 2.72 -15.27 5.17
N THR A 188 1.57 -14.78 4.69
CA THR A 188 1.23 -14.68 3.24
C THR A 188 1.18 -13.23 2.71
N GLY A 189 1.55 -12.24 3.53
CA GLY A 189 1.60 -10.83 3.13
C GLY A 189 2.78 -10.50 2.20
N PRO A 190 2.81 -9.29 1.62
CA PRO A 190 3.94 -8.84 0.81
C PRO A 190 5.22 -8.92 1.63
N MET A 191 6.19 -9.70 1.14
CA MET A 191 7.47 -9.87 1.83
C MET A 191 8.21 -8.53 1.91
N PRO A 192 8.94 -8.28 3.01
CA PRO A 192 9.89 -7.18 3.04
C PRO A 192 10.82 -7.21 1.81
N PRO A 193 11.07 -6.07 1.15
CA PRO A 193 11.99 -6.04 0.00
C PRO A 193 13.36 -6.61 0.37
N GLY A 194 13.84 -7.60 -0.40
CA GLY A 194 15.14 -8.23 -0.17
C GLY A 194 15.15 -9.36 0.87
N THR A 195 13.98 -9.81 1.33
CA THR A 195 13.84 -11.03 2.15
C THR A 195 13.26 -12.22 1.37
N GLU A 196 13.13 -12.12 0.04
CA GLU A 196 12.70 -13.26 -0.77
C GLU A 196 13.68 -14.43 -0.62
N GLY A 197 13.17 -15.58 -0.18
CA GLY A 197 13.96 -16.78 0.05
C GLY A 197 14.71 -16.85 1.38
N ASP A 198 14.48 -15.92 2.32
CA ASP A 198 15.07 -16.01 3.66
C ASP A 198 14.41 -17.14 4.48
N PRO A 199 15.16 -18.21 4.84
CA PRO A 199 14.60 -19.36 5.54
C PRO A 199 14.19 -19.07 7.00
N LEU A 200 14.57 -17.91 7.54
CA LEU A 200 14.25 -17.45 8.89
C LEU A 200 13.26 -16.28 8.89
N LEU A 201 12.64 -15.96 7.74
CA LEU A 201 11.59 -14.95 7.67
C LEU A 201 10.40 -15.38 8.54
N ASN A 202 10.23 -14.72 9.67
CA ASN A 202 9.14 -14.97 10.60
C ASN A 202 8.54 -13.66 11.09
N TYR A 203 7.25 -13.45 10.88
CA TYR A 203 6.58 -12.27 11.40
C TYR A 203 6.50 -12.33 12.94
N LEU A 204 7.04 -11.32 13.61
CA LEU A 204 7.13 -11.25 15.06
C LEU A 204 5.94 -10.52 15.71
N GLY A 205 5.16 -9.77 14.92
CA GLY A 205 4.04 -8.97 15.42
C GLY A 205 4.11 -7.51 14.98
N THR A 206 3.10 -6.74 15.35
CA THR A 206 3.10 -5.28 15.24
C THR A 206 3.37 -4.67 16.60
N THR A 207 4.18 -3.61 16.66
CA THR A 207 4.40 -2.82 17.88
C THR A 207 4.33 -1.32 17.57
N ILE A 208 4.37 -0.49 18.61
CA ILE A 208 4.59 0.94 18.47
C ILE A 208 6.10 1.20 18.55
N TYR A 209 6.63 1.89 17.56
CA TYR A 209 7.99 2.42 17.57
C TYR A 209 7.93 3.90 17.16
N GLN A 210 8.38 4.80 18.05
CA GLN A 210 8.30 6.25 17.84
C GLN A 210 6.87 6.74 17.51
N ASP A 211 5.87 6.31 18.32
CA ASP A 211 4.44 6.64 18.14
C ASP A 211 3.81 6.22 16.81
N LYS A 212 4.50 5.40 16.00
CA LYS A 212 3.98 4.83 14.77
C LYS A 212 3.86 3.32 14.90
N ALA A 213 2.76 2.77 14.39
CA ALA A 213 2.61 1.33 14.27
C ALA A 213 3.65 0.80 13.27
N VAL A 214 4.36 -0.25 13.65
CA VAL A 214 5.35 -0.92 12.81
C VAL A 214 5.16 -2.43 12.86
N SER A 215 5.43 -3.09 11.75
CA SER A 215 5.46 -4.55 11.61
C SER A 215 6.88 -5.05 11.81
N LEU A 216 7.07 -6.02 12.69
CA LEU A 216 8.36 -6.65 13.00
C LEU A 216 8.46 -8.00 12.29
N PHE A 217 9.60 -8.23 11.63
CA PHE A 217 9.93 -9.50 11.01
C PHE A 217 11.28 -9.97 11.51
N ASN A 218 11.39 -11.19 12.01
CA ASN A 218 12.67 -11.85 12.15
C ASN A 218 13.13 -12.31 10.77
N THR A 219 14.41 -12.17 10.48
CA THR A 219 15.03 -12.63 9.23
C THR A 219 16.39 -13.23 9.58
N SER A 220 17.03 -13.94 8.65
CA SER A 220 18.40 -14.44 8.83
C SER A 220 19.43 -13.33 9.09
N LYS A 221 19.08 -12.08 8.75
CA LYS A 221 19.92 -10.88 8.93
C LYS A 221 19.54 -10.05 10.16
N GLY A 222 18.55 -10.48 10.95
CA GLY A 222 18.07 -9.78 12.14
C GLY A 222 16.60 -9.34 12.04
N VAL A 223 16.17 -8.46 12.95
CA VAL A 223 14.78 -7.96 12.99
C VAL A 223 14.62 -6.79 12.02
N VAL A 224 13.74 -6.94 11.03
CA VAL A 224 13.30 -5.87 10.12
C VAL A 224 12.06 -5.21 10.68
N ILE A 225 12.08 -3.88 10.73
CA ILE A 225 10.96 -3.05 11.15
C ILE A 225 10.43 -2.32 9.91
N LEU A 226 9.19 -2.61 9.53
CA LEU A 226 8.52 -1.90 8.45
C LEU A 226 7.45 -0.98 9.03
N PRO A 227 7.21 0.23 8.47
CA PRO A 227 6.02 0.99 8.79
C PRO A 227 4.82 0.08 8.63
N ALA A 228 4.00 -0.06 9.67
CA ALA A 228 2.71 -0.68 9.48
C ALA A 228 1.96 0.29 8.58
N VAL A 229 1.54 -0.16 7.40
CA VAL A 229 0.47 0.53 6.68
C VAL A 229 -0.64 0.74 7.70
N ASP A 230 -1.09 1.97 7.94
CA ASP A 230 -2.05 2.25 9.00
C ASP A 230 -3.45 1.77 8.62
N VAL A 231 -3.64 0.46 8.80
CA VAL A 231 -4.91 -0.25 8.75
C VAL A 231 -5.40 -0.58 10.16
N SER A 232 -4.74 -0.04 11.18
CA SER A 232 -4.92 -0.46 12.58
C SER A 232 -6.05 0.28 13.29
N THR A 233 -6.52 1.40 12.76
CA THR A 233 -7.72 2.04 13.29
C THR A 233 -8.98 1.30 12.81
N PRO A 234 -9.92 0.95 13.71
CA PRO A 234 -11.18 0.29 13.34
C PRO A 234 -11.96 1.03 12.23
N ALA A 235 -11.82 2.35 12.16
CA ALA A 235 -12.43 3.17 11.11
C ALA A 235 -11.86 2.89 9.71
N ASN A 236 -10.56 2.64 9.58
CA ASN A 236 -9.95 2.33 8.27
C ASN A 236 -10.30 0.92 7.79
N VAL A 237 -10.43 -0.02 8.72
CA VAL A 237 -10.92 -1.38 8.47
C VAL A 237 -12.34 -1.34 7.92
N ASP A 238 -13.24 -0.67 8.66
CA ASP A 238 -14.65 -0.58 8.31
C ASP A 238 -14.84 0.08 6.94
N ARG A 239 -14.07 1.14 6.68
CA ARG A 239 -14.05 1.80 5.37
C ARG A 239 -13.68 0.83 4.26
N ARG A 240 -12.59 0.06 4.38
CA ARG A 240 -12.14 -0.88 3.33
C ARG A 240 -13.13 -2.01 3.08
N VAL A 241 -13.74 -2.55 4.14
CA VAL A 241 -14.76 -3.61 4.03
C VAL A 241 -16.00 -3.09 3.30
N THR A 242 -16.39 -1.85 3.58
CA THR A 242 -17.59 -1.23 3.02
C THR A 242 -17.34 -0.46 1.72
N SER A 243 -16.09 -0.22 1.30
CA SER A 243 -15.77 0.62 0.14
C SER A 243 -16.44 0.13 -1.14
N ALA A 244 -16.37 -1.16 -1.43
CA ALA A 244 -16.98 -1.73 -2.64
C ALA A 244 -18.51 -1.57 -2.61
N GLY A 245 -19.13 -1.77 -1.45
CA GLY A 245 -20.54 -1.49 -1.22
C GLY A 245 -20.90 -0.02 -1.43
N ALA A 246 -20.14 0.89 -0.83
CA ALA A 246 -20.37 2.32 -0.96
C ALA A 246 -20.25 2.80 -2.42
N VAL A 247 -19.32 2.24 -3.19
CA VAL A 247 -19.21 2.48 -4.65
C VAL A 247 -20.39 1.88 -5.40
N ALA A 248 -20.80 0.64 -5.09
CA ALA A 248 -21.96 0.01 -5.74
C ALA A 248 -23.26 0.79 -5.51
N ARG A 249 -23.45 1.33 -4.30
CA ARG A 249 -24.53 2.26 -3.96
C ARG A 249 -24.46 3.53 -4.79
N ALA A 250 -23.30 4.18 -4.84
CA ALA A 250 -23.10 5.40 -5.61
C ALA A 250 -23.40 5.18 -7.11
N ILE A 251 -22.99 4.05 -7.70
CA ILE A 251 -23.32 3.68 -9.09
C ILE A 251 -24.84 3.55 -9.30
N THR A 252 -25.56 3.06 -8.29
CA THR A 252 -27.00 2.83 -8.37
C THR A 252 -27.80 4.12 -8.20
N GLU A 253 -27.39 4.98 -7.26
CA GLU A 253 -28.08 6.22 -6.90
C GLU A 253 -27.70 7.40 -7.81
N ASN A 254 -26.46 7.44 -8.32
CA ASN A 254 -25.99 8.48 -9.23
C ASN A 254 -26.09 8.01 -10.69
N ARG A 255 -27.10 8.53 -11.41
CA ARG A 255 -27.38 8.16 -12.80
C ARG A 255 -26.18 8.40 -13.74
N GLN A 256 -25.43 9.49 -13.56
CA GLN A 256 -24.30 9.82 -14.43
C GLN A 256 -23.13 8.86 -14.22
N LEU A 257 -22.79 8.58 -12.95
CA LEU A 257 -21.78 7.58 -12.61
C LEU A 257 -22.20 6.20 -13.12
N GLY A 258 -23.44 5.80 -12.88
CA GLY A 258 -23.98 4.52 -13.36
C GLY A 258 -23.96 4.37 -14.88
N GLN A 259 -24.23 5.44 -15.63
CA GLN A 259 -24.09 5.45 -17.09
C GLN A 259 -22.64 5.34 -17.53
N ALA A 260 -21.72 6.08 -16.89
CA ALA A 260 -20.30 6.02 -17.21
C ALA A 260 -19.74 4.60 -17.01
N VAL A 261 -20.06 3.94 -15.89
CA VAL A 261 -19.59 2.57 -15.62
C VAL A 261 -20.20 1.54 -16.59
N ARG A 262 -21.46 1.72 -17.04
CA ARG A 262 -22.12 0.80 -17.99
C ARG A 262 -21.57 0.86 -19.41
N GLN A 263 -20.98 1.98 -19.82
CA GLN A 263 -20.40 2.14 -21.16
C GLN A 263 -18.98 1.55 -21.27
N GLY A 264 -18.51 0.92 -20.20
CA GLY A 264 -17.11 0.57 -20.02
C GLY A 264 -16.30 1.80 -19.65
N VAL A 265 -15.38 1.65 -18.70
CA VAL A 265 -14.71 2.82 -18.15
C VAL A 265 -13.28 2.55 -17.71
N ASP A 266 -12.45 3.56 -17.96
CA ASP A 266 -11.10 3.68 -17.45
C ASP A 266 -11.15 4.30 -16.04
N LYS A 267 -10.41 3.71 -15.10
CA LYS A 267 -10.30 4.22 -13.72
C LYS A 267 -9.98 5.72 -13.69
N ASN A 268 -9.04 6.18 -14.52
CA ASN A 268 -8.59 7.57 -14.50
C ASN A 268 -9.70 8.52 -14.91
N VAL A 269 -10.52 8.13 -15.89
CA VAL A 269 -11.69 8.91 -16.34
C VAL A 269 -12.76 8.99 -15.24
N LEU A 270 -12.97 7.90 -14.47
CA LEU A 270 -13.86 7.94 -13.31
C LEU A 270 -13.35 8.89 -12.23
N VAL A 271 -12.05 8.84 -11.92
CA VAL A 271 -11.44 9.68 -10.88
C VAL A 271 -11.45 11.14 -11.30
N GLU A 272 -11.16 11.46 -12.55
CA GLU A 272 -11.20 12.83 -13.07
C GLU A 272 -12.61 13.42 -12.97
N ARG A 273 -13.65 12.67 -13.38
CA ARG A 273 -15.02 13.16 -13.43
C ARG A 273 -15.76 13.12 -12.09
N PHE A 274 -15.49 12.08 -11.29
CA PHE A 274 -16.27 11.75 -10.10
C PHE A 274 -15.41 11.55 -8.86
N GLY A 275 -14.09 11.76 -8.91
CA GLY A 275 -13.17 11.44 -7.82
C GLY A 275 -13.47 12.15 -6.50
N GLY A 276 -14.02 13.36 -6.56
CA GLY A 276 -14.46 14.13 -5.40
C GLY A 276 -15.84 13.75 -4.84
N LEU A 277 -16.55 12.79 -5.45
CA LEU A 277 -17.85 12.33 -4.95
C LEU A 277 -17.66 11.65 -3.59
N GLU A 278 -18.29 12.18 -2.54
CA GLU A 278 -18.35 11.54 -1.22
C GLU A 278 -19.28 10.33 -1.25
N LEU A 279 -18.79 9.20 -0.73
CA LEU A 279 -19.49 7.93 -0.64
C LEU A 279 -20.16 7.78 0.72
N SER A 280 -21.11 6.85 0.83
CA SER A 280 -21.88 6.63 2.07
C SER A 280 -21.05 6.20 3.29
N ASN A 281 -19.80 5.79 3.10
CA ASN A 281 -18.87 5.43 4.17
C ASN A 281 -17.88 6.57 4.52
N GLY A 282 -18.11 7.78 4.00
CA GLY A 282 -17.30 8.97 4.27
C GLY A 282 -15.97 9.05 3.52
N GLN A 283 -15.71 8.13 2.57
CA GLN A 283 -14.57 8.23 1.66
C GLN A 283 -14.96 8.99 0.39
N THR A 284 -13.99 9.54 -0.32
CA THR A 284 -14.21 9.98 -1.70
C THR A 284 -14.12 8.79 -2.66
N LEU A 285 -14.75 8.89 -3.83
CA LEU A 285 -14.63 7.87 -4.87
C LEU A 285 -13.15 7.65 -5.25
N GLN A 286 -12.35 8.70 -5.36
CA GLN A 286 -10.92 8.56 -5.64
C GLN A 286 -10.19 7.71 -4.60
N GLN A 287 -10.48 7.92 -3.31
CA GLN A 287 -9.89 7.12 -2.23
C GLN A 287 -10.30 5.65 -2.34
N ALA A 288 -11.57 5.36 -2.59
CA ALA A 288 -12.06 3.99 -2.77
C ALA A 288 -11.42 3.30 -3.99
N LEU A 289 -11.23 4.03 -5.09
CA LEU A 289 -10.62 3.48 -6.32
C LEU A 289 -9.10 3.39 -6.27
N SER A 290 -8.44 3.94 -5.25
CA SER A 290 -6.98 3.93 -5.14
C SER A 290 -6.37 2.52 -5.16
N VAL A 291 -7.11 1.50 -4.72
CA VAL A 291 -6.68 0.09 -4.71
C VAL A 291 -6.61 -0.54 -6.11
N LEU A 292 -7.32 0.03 -7.09
CA LEU A 292 -7.33 -0.46 -8.47
C LEU A 292 -6.07 -0.02 -9.22
N PRO A 293 -5.58 -0.76 -10.24
CA PRO A 293 -4.47 -0.33 -11.08
C PRO A 293 -4.78 0.99 -11.80
N ALA A 294 -3.78 1.86 -11.99
CA ALA A 294 -3.97 3.18 -12.60
C ALA A 294 -4.64 3.11 -14.00
N ASN A 295 -4.24 2.15 -14.83
CA ASN A 295 -4.74 2.01 -16.22
C ASN A 295 -5.81 0.93 -16.35
N ALA A 296 -6.51 0.59 -15.26
CA ALA A 296 -7.53 -0.44 -15.30
C ALA A 296 -8.74 0.01 -16.12
N LYS A 297 -9.18 -0.88 -17.01
CA LYS A 297 -10.37 -0.70 -17.86
C LYS A 297 -11.33 -1.85 -17.59
N TYR A 298 -12.61 -1.52 -17.50
CA TYR A 298 -13.66 -2.48 -17.19
C TYR A 298 -14.74 -2.41 -18.23
N GLU A 299 -15.21 -3.57 -18.70
CA GLU A 299 -16.25 -3.67 -19.74
C GLU A 299 -17.66 -3.59 -19.15
N SER A 300 -17.80 -3.89 -17.87
CA SER A 300 -19.09 -3.92 -17.18
C SER A 300 -19.00 -3.49 -15.72
N PRO A 301 -20.12 -3.00 -15.13
CA PRO A 301 -20.19 -2.71 -13.70
C PRO A 301 -19.87 -3.92 -12.82
N THR A 302 -20.26 -5.12 -13.24
CA THR A 302 -19.99 -6.36 -12.49
C THR A 302 -18.50 -6.66 -12.44
N GLN A 303 -17.79 -6.57 -13.57
CA GLN A 303 -16.34 -6.78 -13.60
C GLN A 303 -15.61 -5.75 -12.73
N PHE A 304 -16.03 -4.49 -12.81
CA PHE A 304 -15.48 -3.40 -12.00
C PHE A 304 -15.64 -3.64 -10.50
N LEU A 305 -16.86 -3.95 -10.04
CA LEU A 305 -17.14 -4.18 -8.62
C LEU A 305 -16.47 -5.46 -8.10
N ASN A 306 -16.36 -6.50 -8.92
CA ASN A 306 -15.67 -7.74 -8.55
C ASN A 306 -14.16 -7.49 -8.36
N ASP A 307 -13.48 -6.79 -9.27
CA ASP A 307 -12.05 -6.46 -9.14
C ASP A 307 -11.80 -5.54 -7.94
N LEU A 308 -12.66 -4.53 -7.75
CA LEU A 308 -12.60 -3.64 -6.58
C LEU A 308 -12.73 -4.43 -5.26
N SER A 309 -13.76 -5.29 -5.16
CA SER A 309 -14.00 -6.12 -3.97
C SER A 309 -12.86 -7.09 -3.70
N GLY A 310 -12.35 -7.77 -4.74
CA GLY A 310 -11.24 -8.73 -4.60
C GLY A 310 -9.94 -8.06 -4.15
N ARG A 311 -9.64 -6.86 -4.66
CA ARG A 311 -8.46 -6.10 -4.24
C ARG A 311 -8.59 -5.52 -2.84
N MET A 312 -9.78 -5.04 -2.46
CA MET A 312 -10.05 -4.63 -1.07
C MET A 312 -9.87 -5.80 -0.11
N ALA A 313 -10.41 -6.97 -0.45
CA ALA A 313 -10.24 -8.19 0.34
C ALA A 313 -8.76 -8.59 0.45
N SER A 314 -8.00 -8.53 -0.64
CA SER A 314 -6.56 -8.83 -0.64
C SER A 314 -5.79 -7.87 0.27
N ALA A 315 -6.11 -6.57 0.22
CA ALA A 315 -5.51 -5.58 1.10
C ALA A 315 -5.86 -5.83 2.58
N LEU A 316 -7.11 -6.23 2.87
CA LEU A 316 -7.54 -6.61 4.22
C LEU A 316 -6.83 -7.87 4.72
N GLN A 317 -6.69 -8.90 3.88
CA GLN A 317 -5.97 -10.13 4.23
C GLN A 317 -4.48 -9.88 4.51
N SER A 318 -3.84 -8.99 3.75
CA SER A 318 -2.45 -8.61 4.00
C SER A 318 -2.23 -7.86 5.31
N THR A 319 -3.32 -7.46 5.99
CA THR A 319 -3.26 -6.84 7.31
C THR A 319 -3.27 -7.91 8.39
N THR A 320 -2.15 -8.06 9.09
CA THR A 320 -2.02 -9.09 10.12
C THR A 320 -3.05 -8.91 11.25
N GLY A 321 -3.74 -10.00 11.61
CA GLY A 321 -4.72 -10.04 12.70
C GLY A 321 -6.11 -9.49 12.33
N LEU A 322 -6.25 -8.87 11.15
CA LEU A 322 -7.50 -8.23 10.77
C LEU A 322 -8.59 -9.21 10.38
N SER A 323 -8.21 -10.29 9.69
CA SER A 323 -9.15 -11.36 9.31
C SER A 323 -9.88 -11.94 10.54
N ARG A 324 -9.18 -12.13 11.66
CA ARG A 324 -9.76 -12.57 12.94
C ARG A 324 -10.66 -11.52 13.59
N GLN A 325 -10.28 -10.24 13.55
CA GLN A 325 -11.13 -9.16 14.07
C GLN A 325 -12.42 -9.02 13.25
N LEU A 326 -12.32 -9.14 11.92
CA LEU A 326 -13.47 -9.14 11.03
C LEU A 326 -14.35 -10.37 11.26
N ALA A 327 -13.73 -11.55 11.47
CA ALA A 327 -14.44 -12.78 11.79
C ALA A 327 -15.31 -12.58 13.03
N ALA A 328 -14.74 -12.00 14.08
CA ALA A 328 -15.47 -11.67 15.30
C ALA A 328 -16.57 -10.63 15.05
N ALA A 329 -16.32 -9.60 14.21
CA ALA A 329 -17.29 -8.56 13.90
C ALA A 329 -18.53 -9.10 13.18
N VAL A 330 -18.36 -10.11 12.31
CA VAL A 330 -19.45 -10.83 11.62
C VAL A 330 -19.93 -12.08 12.38
N SER A 331 -19.53 -12.26 13.63
CA SER A 331 -19.91 -13.41 14.46
C SER A 331 -19.59 -14.77 13.82
N ALA A 332 -18.48 -14.86 13.09
CA ALA A 332 -18.01 -16.10 12.50
C ALA A 332 -17.70 -17.14 13.60
N PRO A 333 -18.16 -18.39 13.46
CA PRO A 333 -17.81 -19.47 14.38
C PRO A 333 -16.30 -19.69 14.48
N ALA A 334 -15.84 -20.18 15.63
CA ALA A 334 -14.44 -20.61 15.78
C ALA A 334 -14.12 -21.75 14.80
N GLY A 335 -12.94 -21.70 14.17
CA GLY A 335 -12.46 -22.72 13.23
C GLY A 335 -12.94 -22.54 11.78
N VAL A 336 -13.64 -21.45 11.47
CA VAL A 336 -13.94 -21.09 10.07
C VAL A 336 -12.68 -20.50 9.43
N SER A 337 -12.29 -21.03 8.27
CA SER A 337 -11.13 -20.57 7.47
C SER A 337 -11.52 -19.67 6.29
N ASP A 338 -12.81 -19.51 6.02
CA ASP A 338 -13.31 -18.76 4.86
C ASP A 338 -14.57 -17.96 5.24
N MET A 339 -14.51 -16.64 5.07
CA MET A 339 -15.63 -15.73 5.31
C MET A 339 -16.83 -16.02 4.41
N ALA A 340 -16.63 -16.61 3.24
CA ALA A 340 -17.73 -16.99 2.34
C ALA A 340 -18.65 -18.06 2.96
N SER A 341 -18.14 -18.86 3.92
CA SER A 341 -18.90 -19.88 4.63
C SER A 341 -19.64 -19.35 5.86
N VAL A 342 -19.35 -18.12 6.30
CA VAL A 342 -20.00 -17.49 7.45
C VAL A 342 -21.46 -17.25 7.16
N ASP A 343 -22.30 -17.45 8.18
CA ASP A 343 -23.74 -17.25 8.08
C ASP A 343 -24.07 -15.78 7.80
N ILE A 344 -24.99 -15.55 6.87
CA ILE A 344 -25.38 -14.22 6.41
C ILE A 344 -25.99 -13.33 7.52
N SER A 345 -26.48 -13.93 8.62
CA SER A 345 -26.94 -13.20 9.81
C SER A 345 -25.84 -12.41 10.53
N GLY A 346 -24.57 -12.69 10.23
CA GLY A 346 -23.43 -11.92 10.70
C GLY A 346 -23.29 -10.52 10.09
N MET A 347 -23.97 -10.24 8.97
CA MET A 347 -23.93 -8.92 8.32
C MET A 347 -24.88 -7.95 9.02
N LYS A 348 -24.32 -6.97 9.75
CA LYS A 348 -25.09 -6.01 10.56
C LYS A 348 -25.98 -5.08 9.75
N GLU A 349 -25.64 -4.90 8.48
CA GLU A 349 -26.35 -4.05 7.52
C GLU A 349 -27.64 -4.71 7.00
N LEU A 350 -27.79 -6.04 7.17
CA LEU A 350 -29.01 -6.76 6.80
C LEU A 350 -30.03 -6.75 7.94
N PRO A 351 -31.23 -6.15 7.75
CA PRO A 351 -32.30 -6.26 8.72
C PRO A 351 -32.70 -7.74 8.93
N PRO A 352 -33.10 -8.15 10.14
CA PRO A 352 -33.48 -9.55 10.43
C PRO A 352 -34.55 -10.11 9.48
N ALA A 353 -35.49 -9.27 9.00
CA ALA A 353 -36.50 -9.65 8.03
C ALA A 353 -35.89 -10.01 6.66
N ALA A 354 -34.87 -9.26 6.19
CA ALA A 354 -34.14 -9.56 4.96
C ALA A 354 -33.36 -10.88 5.09
N THR A 355 -32.66 -11.07 6.21
CA THR A 355 -31.94 -12.31 6.52
C THR A 355 -32.88 -13.52 6.50
N SER A 356 -34.07 -13.39 7.10
CA SER A 356 -35.09 -14.45 7.06
C SER A 356 -35.58 -14.74 5.64
N ALA A 357 -35.81 -13.71 4.83
CA ALA A 357 -36.22 -13.85 3.43
C ALA A 357 -35.17 -14.58 2.59
N LEU A 358 -33.90 -14.20 2.74
CA LEU A 358 -32.77 -14.81 2.03
C LEU A 358 -32.60 -16.28 2.42
N ARG A 359 -32.67 -16.61 3.72
CA ARG A 359 -32.61 -18.01 4.18
C ARG A 359 -33.76 -18.85 3.63
N LYS A 360 -34.99 -18.32 3.60
CA LYS A 360 -36.14 -19.01 2.97
C LYS A 360 -35.94 -19.26 1.47
N ALA A 361 -35.15 -18.41 0.81
CA ALA A 361 -34.75 -18.57 -0.59
C ALA A 361 -33.51 -19.47 -0.77
N GLY A 362 -32.99 -20.10 0.29
CA GLY A 362 -31.82 -20.98 0.23
C GLY A 362 -30.47 -20.27 0.29
N VAL A 363 -30.46 -18.99 0.69
CA VAL A 363 -29.24 -18.17 0.80
C VAL A 363 -28.94 -17.98 2.29
N SER A 364 -28.07 -18.83 2.82
CA SER A 364 -27.70 -18.86 4.25
C SER A 364 -26.31 -18.33 4.55
N THR A 365 -25.40 -18.24 3.57
CA THR A 365 -24.02 -17.77 3.79
C THR A 365 -23.70 -16.49 3.03
N ILE A 366 -22.67 -15.76 3.50
CA ILE A 366 -22.14 -14.56 2.85
C ILE A 366 -21.73 -14.87 1.40
N GLY A 367 -21.05 -16.00 1.16
CA GLY A 367 -20.62 -16.41 -0.16
C GLY A 367 -21.77 -16.76 -1.12
N GLN A 368 -22.88 -17.32 -0.62
CA GLN A 368 -24.07 -17.55 -1.43
C GLN A 368 -24.74 -16.22 -1.81
N PHE A 369 -24.80 -15.28 -0.88
CA PHE A 369 -25.37 -13.94 -1.13
C PHE A 369 -24.52 -13.13 -2.11
N ALA A 370 -23.20 -13.15 -1.97
CA ALA A 370 -22.26 -12.47 -2.85
C ALA A 370 -22.37 -12.91 -4.33
N LYS A 371 -22.80 -14.15 -4.58
CA LYS A 371 -22.99 -14.71 -5.94
C LYS A 371 -24.32 -14.32 -6.60
N LEU A 372 -25.26 -13.74 -5.86
CA LEU A 372 -26.54 -13.33 -6.42
C LEU A 372 -26.37 -12.12 -7.35
N THR A 373 -27.29 -11.99 -8.30
CA THR A 373 -27.42 -10.75 -9.09
C THR A 373 -28.30 -9.75 -8.34
N ALA A 374 -28.13 -8.45 -8.62
CA ALA A 374 -29.00 -7.41 -8.06
C ALA A 374 -30.49 -7.70 -8.29
N GLY A 375 -30.86 -8.18 -9.49
CA GLY A 375 -32.24 -8.56 -9.81
C GLY A 375 -32.77 -9.70 -8.95
N SER A 376 -31.96 -10.74 -8.71
CA SER A 376 -32.33 -11.85 -7.83
C SER A 376 -32.52 -11.39 -6.38
N ILE A 377 -31.65 -10.51 -5.87
CA ILE A 377 -31.75 -9.97 -4.51
C ILE A 377 -33.04 -9.15 -4.37
N SER A 378 -33.30 -8.22 -5.30
CA SER A 378 -34.52 -7.42 -5.31
C SER A 378 -35.78 -8.29 -5.40
N GLN A 379 -35.77 -9.36 -6.18
CA GLN A 379 -36.90 -10.28 -6.29
C GLN A 379 -37.16 -11.05 -4.99
N ILE A 380 -36.11 -11.48 -4.27
CA ILE A 380 -36.23 -12.17 -2.99
C ILE A 380 -36.76 -11.21 -1.92
N LEU A 381 -36.16 -10.02 -1.79
CA LEU A 381 -36.49 -9.06 -0.75
C LEU A 381 -37.82 -8.34 -0.98
N GLY A 382 -38.18 -8.09 -2.25
CA GLY A 382 -39.43 -7.43 -2.62
C GLY A 382 -40.69 -8.20 -2.20
N LYS A 383 -40.61 -9.53 -2.10
CA LYS A 383 -41.73 -10.38 -1.59
C LYS A 383 -41.99 -10.20 -0.10
N THR A 384 -41.05 -9.61 0.64
CA THR A 384 -41.07 -9.54 2.10
C THR A 384 -41.28 -8.14 2.65
N ASN A 385 -41.53 -7.15 1.78
CA ASN A 385 -41.74 -5.74 2.15
C ASN A 385 -40.63 -5.19 3.07
N VAL A 386 -39.39 -5.66 2.90
CA VAL A 386 -38.25 -5.10 3.61
C VAL A 386 -37.96 -3.76 2.95
N GLY A 387 -38.02 -2.67 3.71
CA GLY A 387 -37.88 -1.29 3.22
C GLY A 387 -36.48 -0.90 2.74
N LEU A 388 -35.71 -1.83 2.16
CA LEU A 388 -34.42 -1.55 1.56
C LEU A 388 -34.60 -1.03 0.13
N ASN A 389 -33.98 0.10 -0.18
CA ASN A 389 -33.95 0.63 -1.53
C ASN A 389 -32.83 -0.04 -2.37
N ALA A 390 -32.81 0.21 -3.68
CA ALA A 390 -31.84 -0.40 -4.59
C ALA A 390 -30.38 -0.05 -4.25
N GLY A 391 -30.12 1.17 -3.79
CA GLY A 391 -28.78 1.61 -3.38
C GLY A 391 -28.29 0.89 -2.12
N GLU A 392 -29.17 0.69 -1.14
CA GLU A 392 -28.86 -0.08 0.07
C GLU A 392 -28.59 -1.55 -0.24
N ILE A 393 -29.39 -2.16 -1.13
CA ILE A 393 -29.15 -3.53 -1.60
C ILE A 393 -27.78 -3.64 -2.29
N ALA A 394 -27.44 -2.68 -3.16
CA ALA A 394 -26.15 -2.64 -3.82
C ALA A 394 -24.99 -2.47 -2.82
N ALA A 395 -25.17 -1.65 -1.78
CA ALA A 395 -24.18 -1.47 -0.72
C ALA A 395 -23.88 -2.78 0.01
N ILE A 396 -24.93 -3.44 0.50
CA ILE A 396 -24.81 -4.69 1.25
C ILE A 396 -24.20 -5.78 0.36
N HIS A 397 -24.61 -5.84 -0.91
CA HIS A 397 -24.06 -6.81 -1.86
C HIS A 397 -22.57 -6.61 -2.12
N GLY A 398 -22.10 -5.37 -2.35
CA GLY A 398 -20.67 -5.08 -2.54
C GLY A 398 -19.82 -5.39 -1.29
N THR A 399 -20.35 -5.13 -0.09
CA THR A 399 -19.70 -5.54 1.17
C THR A 399 -19.60 -7.08 1.26
N ALA A 400 -20.68 -7.81 0.93
CA ALA A 400 -20.65 -9.26 0.92
C ALA A 400 -19.66 -9.83 -0.11
N GLN A 401 -19.54 -9.22 -1.29
CA GLN A 401 -18.54 -9.61 -2.28
C GLN A 401 -17.13 -9.48 -1.72
N THR A 402 -16.81 -8.36 -1.08
CA THR A 402 -15.50 -8.14 -0.44
C THR A 402 -15.23 -9.20 0.64
N LEU A 403 -16.19 -9.41 1.55
CA LEU A 403 -16.07 -10.44 2.59
C LEU A 403 -15.92 -11.85 2.00
N SER A 404 -16.62 -12.19 0.91
CA SER A 404 -16.56 -13.52 0.30
C SER A 404 -15.21 -13.87 -0.34
N HIS A 405 -14.34 -12.88 -0.55
CA HIS A 405 -12.96 -13.08 -1.02
C HIS A 405 -11.96 -13.23 0.14
N MET A 406 -12.40 -13.16 1.41
CA MET A 406 -11.52 -13.20 2.57
C MET A 406 -11.32 -14.60 3.16
N GLN A 407 -10.06 -15.01 3.30
CA GLN A 407 -9.66 -16.16 4.11
C GLN A 407 -9.40 -15.73 5.56
N ILE A 408 -9.72 -16.62 6.50
CA ILE A 408 -9.50 -16.45 7.93
C ILE A 408 -8.33 -17.36 8.30
N GLU A 409 -7.26 -16.76 8.82
CA GLU A 409 -6.05 -17.46 9.28
C GLU A 409 -6.16 -17.94 10.73
#